data_AF-A0A8S8Y2U8-F1
#
_entry.id   AF-A0A8S8Y2U8-F1
#
_cell.length_a   1.000
_cell.length_b   1.000
_cell.length_c   1.000
_cell.angle_alpha   90.00
_cell.angle_beta   90.00
_cell.angle_gamma   90.00
#
_symmetry.space_group_name_H-M   'P 1'
#
loop_
_entity.id
_entity.type
_entity.pdbx_description
1 polymer ?
#
loop_
_entity_poly.entity_id
_entity_poly.type
_entity_poly.pdbx_seq_one_letter_code
_entity_poly.pdbx_strand_id
1 'polypeptide(L)' 'MSEKLDVLRLGYRKGRDPRITTHLALVARAMGADGFLLSGDEDKEMFENLKSVDSRFGGNLETGHVSGLGHLRRHVESVV' A
#
# COMPACT_ATOMS: atom_id res chain seq x y z
N MET A 1 16.29 8.98 13.23
CA MET A 1 15.76 8.22 12.09
C MET A 1 14.62 7.39 12.61
N SER A 2 13.40 7.62 12.13
CA SER A 2 12.26 6.74 12.40
C SER A 2 12.42 5.45 11.59
N GLU A 3 11.95 4.33 12.13
CA GLU A 3 11.89 3.08 11.39
C GLU A 3 10.88 3.20 10.23
N LYS A 4 11.16 2.53 9.11
CA LYS A 4 10.26 2.50 7.95
C LYS A 4 9.01 1.69 8.29
N LEU A 5 7.83 2.24 8.02
CA LEU A 5 6.54 1.59 8.27
C LEU A 5 5.76 1.37 6.97
N ASP A 6 5.70 0.12 6.53
CA ASP A 6 4.94 -0.28 5.34
C ASP A 6 3.66 -1.06 5.72
N VAL A 7 2.56 -0.82 5.01
CA VAL A 7 1.29 -1.54 5.17
C VAL A 7 1.08 -2.50 4.01
N LEU A 8 0.96 -3.80 4.30
CA LEU A 8 0.61 -4.82 3.31
C LEU A 8 -0.88 -5.19 3.39
N ARG A 9 -1.65 -4.86 2.36
CA ARG A 9 -3.06 -5.26 2.21
C ARG A 9 -3.14 -6.58 1.43
N LEU A 10 -3.55 -7.65 2.11
CA LEU A 10 -3.67 -9.01 1.54
C LEU A 10 -5.06 -9.28 0.95
N GLY A 11 -5.12 -9.99 -0.18
CA GLY A 11 -6.34 -10.60 -0.74
C GLY A 11 -7.29 -9.63 -1.47
N TYR A 12 -6.74 -8.64 -2.17
CA TYR A 12 -7.52 -7.63 -2.90
C TYR A 12 -8.29 -8.24 -4.06
N ARG A 13 -9.54 -7.81 -4.21
CA ARG A 13 -10.39 -8.16 -5.35
C ARG A 13 -10.94 -6.91 -5.98
N LYS A 14 -10.56 -6.66 -7.23
CA LYS A 14 -10.91 -5.43 -7.96
C LYS A 14 -12.42 -5.26 -8.15
N GLY A 15 -13.19 -6.35 -8.22
CA GLY A 15 -14.65 -6.28 -8.35
C GLY A 15 -15.42 -6.12 -7.03
N ARG A 16 -14.74 -6.16 -5.87
CA ARG A 16 -15.42 -6.27 -4.58
C ARG A 16 -14.94 -5.30 -3.52
N ASP A 17 -13.62 -5.11 -3.45
CA ASP A 17 -12.99 -4.36 -2.39
C ASP A 17 -12.36 -3.00 -2.78
N PRO A 18 -12.67 -2.32 -3.93
CA PRO A 18 -12.04 -1.04 -4.28
C PRO A 18 -12.16 0.01 -3.18
N ARG A 19 -13.39 0.32 -2.75
CA ARG A 19 -13.65 1.40 -1.79
C ARG A 19 -12.91 1.19 -0.48
N ILE A 20 -13.04 0.00 0.12
CA ILE A 20 -12.42 -0.27 1.43
C ILE A 20 -10.89 -0.24 1.34
N THR A 21 -10.33 -0.66 0.20
CA THR A 21 -8.88 -0.68 0.00
C THR A 21 -8.33 0.73 -0.21
N THR A 22 -9.03 1.59 -0.95
CA THR A 22 -8.69 3.01 -1.05
C THR A 22 -8.74 3.69 0.31
N HIS A 23 -9.77 3.45 1.12
CA HIS A 23 -9.83 3.99 2.49
C HIS A 23 -8.66 3.51 3.34
N LEU A 24 -8.32 2.23 3.26
CA LEU A 24 -7.20 1.65 4.03
C LEU A 24 -5.88 2.34 3.67
N ALA A 25 -5.63 2.57 2.38
CA ALA A 25 -4.43 3.29 1.92
C ALA A 25 -4.39 4.75 2.38
N LEU A 26 -5.52 5.46 2.32
CA LEU A 26 -5.60 6.84 2.79
C LEU A 26 -5.42 6.97 4.31
N VAL A 27 -5.96 6.00 5.08
CA VAL A 27 -5.75 5.94 6.53
C VAL A 27 -4.29 5.63 6.85
N ALA A 28 -3.67 4.66 6.17
CA ALA A 28 -2.25 4.34 6.35
C ALA A 28 -1.37 5.58 6.13
N ARG A 29 -1.63 6.32 5.04
CA ARG A 29 -0.98 7.61 4.76
C ARG A 29 -1.17 8.62 5.89
N ALA A 30 -2.41 8.82 6.35
CA ALA A 30 -2.72 9.78 7.42
C ALA A 30 -2.06 9.39 8.76
N MET A 31 -1.83 8.10 8.99
CA MET A 31 -1.16 7.56 10.17
C MET A 31 0.37 7.55 10.06
N GLY A 32 0.95 8.04 8.96
CA GLY A 32 2.39 8.16 8.78
C GLY A 32 3.09 6.90 8.26
N ALA A 33 2.37 6.01 7.56
CA ALA A 33 3.02 4.94 6.81
C ALA A 33 3.87 5.51 5.65
N ASP A 34 5.04 4.92 5.44
CA ASP A 34 5.94 5.23 4.33
C ASP A 34 5.49 4.55 3.04
N GLY A 35 4.85 3.37 3.15
CA GLY A 35 4.43 2.59 1.99
C GLY A 35 3.13 1.82 2.17
N PHE A 36 2.49 1.54 1.04
CA PHE A 36 1.28 0.75 0.91
C PHE A 36 1.42 -0.28 -0.20
N LEU A 37 1.46 -1.55 0.20
CA LEU A 37 1.62 -2.69 -0.68
C LEU A 37 0.29 -3.43 -0.84
N LEU A 38 -0.10 -3.68 -2.07
CA LEU A 38 -1.31 -4.41 -2.41
C LEU A 38 -0.97 -5.83 -2.84
N SER A 39 -1.71 -6.82 -2.35
CA SER A 39 -1.64 -8.19 -2.82
C SER A 39 -3.03 -8.72 -3.16
N GLY A 40 -3.13 -9.49 -4.23
CA GLY A 40 -4.38 -9.97 -4.82
C GLY A 40 -4.44 -9.54 -6.29
N ASP A 41 -5.60 -9.10 -6.75
CA ASP A 41 -5.75 -8.51 -8.08
C ASP A 41 -4.91 -7.24 -8.22
N GLU A 42 -4.44 -6.95 -9.43
CA GLU A 42 -3.76 -5.68 -9.72
C GLU A 42 -4.77 -4.57 -10.02
N ASP A 43 -4.49 -3.36 -9.53
CA ASP A 43 -5.36 -2.21 -9.77
C ASP A 43 -4.60 -0.89 -9.89
N LYS A 44 -4.18 -0.59 -11.12
CA LYS A 44 -3.41 0.62 -11.44
C LYS A 44 -4.16 1.92 -11.14
N GLU A 45 -5.46 1.94 -11.38
CA GLU A 45 -6.31 3.11 -11.15
C GLU A 45 -6.36 3.49 -9.66
N MET A 46 -6.33 2.50 -8.76
CA MET A 46 -6.23 2.77 -7.32
C MET A 46 -4.93 3.50 -6.97
N PHE A 47 -3.79 3.06 -7.52
CA PHE A 47 -2.49 3.71 -7.27
C PHE A 47 -2.41 5.11 -7.86
N GLU A 48 -2.98 5.32 -9.05
CA GLU A 48 -3.08 6.66 -9.66
C GLU A 48 -3.92 7.61 -8.78
N ASN A 49 -5.04 7.12 -8.24
CA ASN A 49 -5.87 7.87 -7.32
C ASN A 49 -5.09 8.27 -6.05
N LEU A 50 -4.35 7.34 -5.44
CA LEU A 50 -3.52 7.63 -4.27
C LEU A 50 -2.43 8.66 -4.58
N LYS A 51 -1.74 8.53 -5.71
CA LYS A 51 -0.75 9.50 -6.18
C LYS A 51 -1.35 10.88 -6.42
N SER A 52 -2.60 10.96 -6.89
CA SER A 52 -3.32 12.22 -7.05
C SER A 52 -3.66 12.89 -5.73
N VAL A 53 -3.84 12.11 -4.66
CA VAL A 53 -4.04 12.64 -3.31
C VAL A 53 -2.73 13.18 -2.76
N ASP A 54 -1.61 12.47 -2.93
CA ASP A 54 -0.29 12.94 -2.53
C ASP A 54 0.10 14.26 -3.22
N SER A 55 -0.18 14.39 -4.52
CA SER A 55 0.12 15.64 -5.24
C SER A 55 -0.70 16.84 -4.76
N ARG A 56 -1.91 16.62 -4.23
CA ARG A 56 -2.82 17.68 -3.76
C ARG A 56 -2.60 18.03 -2.29
N PHE A 57 -2.30 17.04 -1.46
CA PHE A 57 -2.24 17.17 0.01
C PHE A 57 -0.83 17.00 0.57
N GLY A 58 0.19 16.88 -0.29
CA GLY A 58 1.57 16.59 0.12
C GLY A 58 1.76 15.13 0.55
N GLY A 59 2.94 14.79 1.06
CA GLY A 59 3.28 13.42 1.44
C GLY A 59 3.84 12.60 0.28
N ASN A 60 4.37 11.42 0.61
CA ASN A 60 4.97 10.49 -0.34
C ASN A 60 4.71 9.06 0.15
N LEU A 61 3.54 8.52 -0.19
CA LEU A 61 3.21 7.13 0.11
C LEU A 61 3.73 6.24 -1.03
N GLU A 62 4.73 5.42 -0.78
CA GLU A 62 5.23 4.45 -1.76
C GLU A 62 4.18 3.36 -2.00
N THR A 63 3.56 3.34 -3.19
CA THR A 63 2.55 2.32 -3.52
C THR A 63 3.10 1.25 -4.46
N GLY A 64 2.73 -0.02 -4.22
CA GLY A 64 3.12 -1.10 -5.13
C GLY A 64 2.24 -2.34 -5.03
N HIS A 65 2.27 -3.18 -6.06
CA HIS A 65 1.67 -4.51 -6.03
C HIS A 65 2.73 -5.58 -5.75
N VAL A 66 2.40 -6.56 -4.91
CA VAL A 66 3.33 -7.60 -4.47
C VAL A 66 2.67 -8.98 -4.43
N SER A 67 3.51 -10.03 -4.49
CA SER A 67 3.09 -11.44 -4.46
C SER A 67 2.60 -11.96 -3.09
N GLY A 68 2.00 -11.10 -2.27
CA GLY A 68 1.37 -11.46 -1.00
C GLY A 68 2.36 -12.00 0.02
N LEU A 69 2.07 -13.18 0.58
CA LEU A 69 2.90 -13.80 1.62
C LEU A 69 4.36 -14.03 1.18
N GLY A 70 4.60 -14.22 -0.12
CA GLY A 70 5.96 -14.32 -0.65
C GLY A 70 6.80 -13.05 -0.46
N HIS A 71 6.14 -11.88 -0.39
CA HIS A 71 6.80 -10.62 -0.05
C HIS A 71 7.24 -10.60 1.41
N LEU A 72 6.39 -11.05 2.34
CA LEU A 72 6.72 -11.09 3.77
C LEU A 72 7.95 -11.96 4.04
N ARG A 73 8.08 -13.11 3.37
CA ARG A 73 9.27 -13.97 3.53
C ARG A 73 10.56 -13.23 3.20
N ARG A 74 10.60 -12.56 2.03
CA ARG A 74 11.77 -11.78 1.60
C ARG A 74 12.05 -10.58 2.50
N HIS A 75 10.98 -9.93 2.99
CA HIS A 75 11.11 -8.78 3.87
C HIS A 75 11.74 -9.20 5.21
N VAL A 76 11.27 -10.28 5.83
CA VAL A 76 11.86 -10.82 7.07
C VAL A 76 13.30 -11.27 6.85
N GLU A 77 13.60 -11.95 5.74
CA GLU A 77 14.97 -12.35 5.38
C GLU A 77 15.92 -11.16 5.20
N SER A 78 15.43 -9.96 4.86
CA SER A 78 16.26 -8.76 4.65
C SER A 78 16.55 -7.96 5.92
N VAL A 79 15.81 -8.23 7.00
CA VAL A 79 15.91 -7.52 8.28
C VAL A 79 16.75 -8.33 9.30
N VAL A 80 16.99 -9.61 9.02
CA VAL A 80 17.85 -10.53 9.80
C VAL A 80 19.25 -10.58 9.18
#